data_AF-A0A2N2WZY8-F1
#
_entry.id   AF-A0A2N2WZY8-F1
#
_cell.length_a   1.000
_cell.length_b   1.000
_cell.length_c   1.000
_cell.angle_alpha   90.00
_cell.angle_beta   90.00
_cell.angle_gamma   90.00
#
_symmetry.space_group_name_H-M   'P 1'
#
loop_
_entity.id
_entity.type
_entity.pdbx_description
1 polymer ?
#
loop_
_entity_poly.entity_id
_entity_poly.type
_entity_poly.pdbx_seq_one_letter_code
_entity_poly.pdbx_strand_id
1 'polypeptide(L)'
;MKKYILDEIDHQILDILIENARTPFTDIAKKLVVSAGTIHVRVKKMEDEGIIKGSTLTLDYEKMGYSFISHVGIYLDKTSKTKQVISELKKIPNITIAYITAGKYNIFCKIRAKDTTHAKEIIFEIDDIDGVSRTETMISLEESINDKTRLMHSIFREI
;
A
#
# COMPACT_ATOMS: atom_id res chain seq x y z
N MET A 1 5.39 -10.83 23.34
CA MET A 1 5.71 -9.38 23.26
C MET A 1 4.49 -8.61 23.76
N LYS A 2 4.67 -7.60 24.61
CA LYS A 2 3.56 -6.74 25.05
C LYS A 2 3.09 -5.92 23.86
N LYS A 3 1.79 -5.92 23.58
CA LYS A 3 1.17 -5.07 22.57
C LYS A 3 1.40 -3.61 22.97
N TYR A 4 2.06 -2.82 22.13
CA TYR A 4 2.06 -1.37 22.31
C TYR A 4 0.61 -0.86 22.23
N ILE A 5 0.16 -0.18 23.28
CA ILE A 5 -1.17 0.43 23.33
C ILE A 5 -0.94 1.91 23.05
N LEU A 6 -1.50 2.39 21.93
CA LEU A 6 -1.50 3.80 21.59
C LEU A 6 -2.32 4.56 22.63
N ASP A 7 -1.79 5.67 23.13
CA ASP A 7 -2.55 6.63 23.93
C ASP A 7 -3.01 7.82 23.07
N GLU A 8 -3.81 8.71 23.66
CA GLU A 8 -4.36 9.88 22.96
C GLU A 8 -3.28 10.77 22.33
N ILE A 9 -2.12 10.91 22.97
CA ILE A 9 -1.01 11.72 22.43
C ILE A 9 -0.44 11.03 21.20
N ASP A 10 -0.25 9.71 21.23
CA ASP A 10 0.22 8.96 20.06
C ASP A 10 -0.76 9.07 18.88
N HIS A 11 -2.06 9.00 19.15
CA HIS A 11 -3.11 9.21 18.14
C HIS A 11 -3.00 10.60 17.49
N GLN A 12 -2.90 11.65 18.31
CA GLN A 12 -2.75 13.03 17.83
C GLN A 12 -1.45 13.24 17.03
N ILE A 13 -0.35 12.60 17.44
CA ILE A 13 0.91 12.61 16.69
C ILE A 13 0.70 11.97 15.31
N LEU A 14 0.06 10.80 15.26
CA LEU A 14 -0.19 10.08 14.01
C LEU A 14 -1.10 10.88 13.07
N ASP A 15 -2.16 11.51 13.57
CA ASP A 15 -3.04 12.38 12.77
C ASP A 15 -2.25 13.51 12.09
N ILE A 16 -1.40 14.21 12.85
CA ILE A 16 -0.59 15.31 12.31
C ILE A 16 0.42 14.81 11.27
N LEU A 17 1.08 13.68 11.53
CA LEU A 17 2.09 13.13 10.62
C LEU A 17 1.49 12.48 9.36
N ILE A 18 0.25 12.00 9.44
CA ILE A 18 -0.47 11.46 8.28
C ILE A 18 -0.89 12.59 7.34
N GLU A 19 -1.34 13.73 7.89
CA GLU A 19 -1.62 14.93 7.10
C GLU A 19 -0.33 15.48 6.47
N ASN A 20 0.75 15.58 7.25
CA ASN A 20 2.05 16.01 6.76
C ASN A 20 3.20 15.37 7.54
N ALA A 21 3.82 14.35 6.94
CA ALA A 21 4.94 13.63 7.51
C ALA A 21 6.22 14.49 7.69
N ARG A 22 6.28 15.69 7.09
CA ARG A 22 7.39 16.63 7.24
C ARG A 22 7.19 17.63 8.38
N THR A 23 6.08 17.54 9.12
CA THR A 23 5.80 18.45 10.24
C THR A 23 6.92 18.34 11.29
N PRO A 24 7.62 19.43 11.62
CA PRO A 24 8.68 19.41 12.62
C PRO A 24 8.15 18.98 13.99
N PHE A 25 8.89 18.14 14.71
CA PHE A 25 8.49 17.70 16.05
C PHE A 25 8.33 18.86 17.04
N THR A 26 9.04 19.97 16.83
CA THR A 26 8.86 21.21 17.60
C THR A 26 7.47 21.81 17.44
N ASP A 27 6.86 21.69 16.26
CA ASP A 27 5.55 22.25 15.98
C ASP A 27 4.43 21.33 16.48
N ILE A 28 4.63 20.01 16.35
CA ILE A 28 3.78 18.99 17.00
C ILE A 28 3.79 19.21 18.51
N ALA A 29 4.97 19.37 19.11
CA ALA A 29 5.14 19.59 20.54
C ALA A 29 4.39 20.83 21.04
N LYS A 30 4.46 21.96 20.31
CA LYS A 30 3.69 23.17 20.62
C LYS A 30 2.18 22.93 20.56
N LYS A 31 1.71 22.23 19.52
CA LYS A 31 0.28 21.94 19.32
C LYS A 31 -0.29 21.03 20.41
N LEU A 32 0.49 20.06 20.86
CA LEU A 32 0.08 19.07 21.87
C LEU A 32 0.49 19.43 23.30
N VAL A 33 1.10 20.61 23.52
CA VAL A 33 1.52 21.11 24.83
C VAL A 33 2.45 20.13 25.56
N VAL A 34 3.43 19.58 24.83
CA VAL A 34 4.46 18.67 25.36
C VAL A 34 5.86 19.10 24.88
N SER A 35 6.91 18.43 25.37
CA SER A 35 8.27 18.71 24.90
C SER A 35 8.55 18.05 23.54
N ALA A 36 9.41 18.65 22.72
CA ALA A 36 9.86 18.03 21.47
C ALA A 36 10.58 16.68 21.70
N GLY A 37 11.26 16.52 22.85
CA GLY A 37 11.84 15.25 23.27
C GLY A 37 10.78 14.16 23.51
N THR A 38 9.64 14.54 24.09
CA THR A 38 8.50 13.63 24.29
C THR A 38 7.95 13.13 22.95
N ILE A 39 7.77 14.02 21.97
CA ILE A 39 7.33 13.64 20.62
C ILE A 39 8.34 12.69 19.97
N HIS A 40 9.63 13.02 20.04
CA HIS A 40 10.70 12.20 19.46
C HIS A 40 10.69 10.78 20.01
N VAL A 41 10.62 10.62 21.33
CA VAL A 41 10.58 9.30 21.99
C VAL A 41 9.35 8.50 21.59
N ARG A 42 8.18 9.14 21.50
CA ARG A 42 6.92 8.48 21.11
C ARG A 42 6.94 8.01 19.66
N VAL A 43 7.34 8.88 18.72
CA VAL A 43 7.48 8.50 17.30
C VAL A 43 8.46 7.36 17.15
N LYS A 44 9.64 7.46 17.78
CA LYS A 44 10.67 6.42 17.72
C LYS A 44 10.14 5.07 18.24
N LYS A 45 9.39 5.10 19.34
CA LYS A 45 8.77 3.90 19.92
C LYS A 45 7.70 3.29 19.00
N MET A 46 6.86 4.11 18.35
CA MET A 46 5.90 3.63 17.37
C MET A 46 6.57 3.05 16.10
N GLU A 47 7.73 3.57 15.70
CA GLU A 47 8.56 2.98 14.64
C GLU A 47 9.14 1.63 15.06
N ASP A 48 9.73 1.55 16.26
CA ASP A 48 10.34 0.32 16.79
C ASP A 48 9.31 -0.81 16.99
N GLU A 49 8.07 -0.45 17.32
CA GLU A 49 6.93 -1.39 17.44
C GLU A 49 6.27 -1.71 16.08
N GLY A 50 6.72 -1.09 14.98
CA GLY A 50 6.23 -1.36 13.63
C GLY A 50 4.85 -0.77 13.30
N ILE A 51 4.34 0.12 14.15
CA ILE A 51 3.11 0.90 13.90
C ILE A 51 3.39 1.92 12.79
N ILE A 52 4.50 2.66 12.92
CA ILE A 52 5.03 3.50 11.84
C ILE A 52 6.03 2.65 11.05
N LYS A 53 5.67 2.31 9.81
CA LYS A 53 6.55 1.54 8.92
C LYS A 53 7.49 2.42 8.09
N GLY A 54 7.21 3.72 8.03
CA GLY A 54 7.97 4.70 7.25
C GLY A 54 7.08 5.80 6.70
N SER A 55 7.69 6.74 5.98
CA SER A 55 7.00 7.82 5.26
C SER A 55 7.26 7.70 3.76
N THR A 56 6.22 7.91 2.95
CA THR A 56 6.30 7.80 1.49
C THR A 56 5.61 9.00 0.84
N LEU A 57 6.13 9.43 -0.31
CA LEU A 57 5.43 10.42 -1.14
C LEU A 57 4.26 9.76 -1.87
N THR A 58 3.11 10.45 -1.86
CA THR A 58 2.00 10.10 -2.74
C THR A 58 2.21 10.79 -4.08
N LEU A 59 2.35 10.00 -5.14
CA LEU A 59 2.57 10.49 -6.50
C LEU A 59 1.28 10.39 -7.31
N ASP A 60 1.07 11.37 -8.18
CA ASP A 60 0.01 11.38 -9.17
C ASP A 60 0.48 10.63 -10.42
N TYR A 61 0.17 9.33 -10.45
CA TYR A 61 0.53 8.45 -11.57
C TYR A 61 -0.13 8.86 -12.88
N GLU A 62 -1.33 9.46 -12.83
CA GLU A 62 -2.02 9.91 -14.04
C GLU A 62 -1.24 11.04 -14.72
N LYS A 63 -0.79 12.03 -13.94
CA LYS A 63 0.10 13.10 -14.44
C LYS A 63 1.47 12.61 -14.88
N MET A 64 1.91 11.45 -14.40
CA MET A 64 3.13 10.78 -14.84
C MET A 64 2.91 9.89 -16.09
N GLY A 65 1.71 9.89 -16.66
CA GLY A 65 1.36 9.13 -17.86
C GLY A 65 0.98 7.68 -17.61
N TYR A 66 0.69 7.28 -16.37
CA TYR A 66 0.23 5.95 -15.97
C TYR A 66 -1.24 5.96 -15.54
N SER A 67 -2.11 6.41 -16.45
CA SER A 67 -3.54 6.57 -16.22
C SER A 67 -4.33 5.26 -16.38
N PHE A 68 -3.80 4.28 -17.12
CA PHE A 68 -4.47 3.02 -17.33
C PHE A 68 -4.32 2.12 -16.10
N ILE A 69 -5.44 1.75 -15.47
CA ILE A 69 -5.47 0.84 -14.32
C ILE A 69 -6.21 -0.43 -14.73
N SER A 70 -5.64 -1.57 -14.40
CA SER A 70 -6.32 -2.86 -14.55
C SER A 70 -6.04 -3.78 -13.38
N HIS A 71 -6.98 -4.68 -13.15
CA HIS A 71 -6.86 -5.75 -12.17
C HIS A 71 -6.72 -7.07 -12.92
N VAL A 72 -5.75 -7.89 -12.49
CA VAL A 72 -5.45 -9.17 -13.13
C VAL A 72 -5.61 -10.27 -12.10
N GLY A 73 -6.56 -11.17 -12.34
CA GLY A 73 -6.67 -12.44 -11.65
C GLY A 73 -5.75 -13.46 -12.31
N ILE A 74 -4.84 -14.03 -11.54
CA ILE A 74 -3.82 -14.98 -12.01
C ILE A 74 -4.16 -16.36 -11.46
N TYR A 75 -4.30 -17.32 -12.36
CA TYR A 75 -4.45 -18.74 -12.02
C TYR A 75 -3.10 -19.42 -12.14
N LEU A 76 -2.83 -20.33 -11.20
CA LEU A 76 -1.61 -21.10 -11.20
C LEU A 76 -1.89 -22.54 -11.59
N ASP A 77 -0.90 -23.22 -12.18
CA ASP A 77 -0.98 -24.66 -12.44
C ASP A 77 -1.12 -25.45 -11.13
N LYS A 78 -0.39 -25.01 -10.10
CA LYS A 78 -0.34 -25.62 -8.77
C LYS A 78 -0.16 -24.54 -7.71
N THR A 79 -0.92 -24.63 -6.62
CA THR A 79 -0.80 -23.72 -5.46
C THR A 79 0.61 -23.72 -4.85
N SER A 80 1.38 -24.80 -4.99
CA SER A 80 2.77 -24.85 -4.52
C SER A 80 3.68 -23.81 -5.20
N LYS A 81 3.35 -23.35 -6.41
CA LYS A 81 4.13 -22.34 -7.15
C LYS A 81 3.87 -20.89 -6.71
N THR A 82 2.91 -20.63 -5.83
CA THR A 82 2.52 -19.26 -5.43
C THR A 82 3.70 -18.39 -4.98
N LYS A 83 4.62 -18.92 -4.16
CA LYS A 83 5.77 -18.15 -3.66
C LYS A 83 6.75 -17.76 -4.77
N GLN A 84 7.01 -18.68 -5.71
CA GLN A 84 7.85 -18.43 -6.88
C GLN A 84 7.23 -17.35 -7.75
N VAL A 85 5.95 -17.51 -8.12
CA VAL A 85 5.26 -16.57 -9.00
C VAL A 85 5.22 -15.17 -8.37
N ILE A 86 4.94 -15.05 -7.06
CA ILE A 86 5.02 -13.76 -6.35
C ILE A 86 6.42 -13.14 -6.44
N SER A 87 7.48 -13.95 -6.40
CA SER A 87 8.86 -13.45 -6.55
C SER A 87 9.13 -12.89 -7.95
N GLU A 88 8.56 -13.50 -8.99
CA GLU A 88 8.67 -13.00 -10.37
C GLU A 88 7.80 -11.75 -10.58
N LEU A 89 6.56 -11.74 -10.08
CA LEU A 89 5.68 -10.58 -10.15
C LEU A 89 6.29 -9.33 -9.48
N LYS A 90 7.07 -9.48 -8.41
CA LYS A 90 7.79 -8.38 -7.77
C LYS A 90 8.82 -7.69 -8.66
N LYS A 91 9.28 -8.36 -9.73
CA LYS A 91 10.23 -7.80 -10.70
C LYS A 91 9.54 -6.88 -11.71
N ILE A 92 8.22 -6.97 -11.84
CA ILE A 92 7.40 -6.19 -12.76
C ILE A 92 6.92 -4.91 -12.05
N PRO A 93 7.53 -3.73 -12.29
CA PRO A 93 7.26 -2.53 -11.50
C PRO A 93 5.83 -2.01 -11.64
N ASN A 94 5.19 -2.34 -12.76
CA ASN A 94 3.81 -1.98 -13.06
C ASN A 94 2.81 -2.67 -12.13
N ILE A 95 3.19 -3.77 -11.47
CA ILE A 95 2.36 -4.44 -10.46
C ILE A 95 2.48 -3.69 -9.14
N THR A 96 1.52 -2.81 -8.88
CA THR A 96 1.53 -1.94 -7.70
C THR A 96 1.03 -2.62 -6.43
N ILE A 97 0.17 -3.63 -6.58
CA ILE A 97 -0.39 -4.40 -5.47
C ILE A 97 -0.63 -5.83 -5.95
N ALA A 98 -0.32 -6.82 -5.12
CA ALA A 98 -0.68 -8.22 -5.36
C ALA A 98 -1.14 -8.89 -4.07
N TYR A 99 -2.18 -9.71 -4.18
CA TYR A 99 -2.79 -10.45 -3.09
C TYR A 99 -2.79 -11.94 -3.43
N ILE A 100 -2.52 -12.79 -2.44
CA ILE A 100 -2.83 -14.21 -2.54
C ILE A 100 -4.27 -14.38 -2.07
N THR A 101 -5.09 -15.04 -2.88
CA THR A 101 -6.54 -15.13 -2.66
C THR A 101 -7.00 -16.58 -2.52
N ALA A 102 -8.00 -16.82 -1.68
CA ALA A 102 -8.69 -18.12 -1.57
C ALA A 102 -9.85 -18.27 -2.57
N GLY A 103 -10.10 -17.25 -3.40
CA GLY A 103 -11.22 -17.19 -4.33
C GLY A 103 -10.94 -17.85 -5.68
N LYS A 104 -11.62 -17.36 -6.72
CA LYS A 104 -11.53 -17.88 -8.10
C LYS A 104 -10.09 -17.94 -8.62
N TYR A 105 -9.29 -16.93 -8.30
CA TYR A 105 -7.88 -16.81 -8.66
C TYR A 105 -6.99 -17.16 -7.49
N ASN A 106 -5.77 -17.63 -7.76
CA ASN A 106 -4.76 -17.84 -6.72
C ASN A 106 -4.10 -16.53 -6.30
N ILE A 107 -3.87 -15.64 -7.26
CA ILE A 107 -3.30 -14.30 -7.04
C ILE A 107 -4.21 -13.27 -7.72
N PHE A 108 -4.39 -12.13 -7.08
CA PHE A 108 -5.12 -10.99 -7.63
C PHE A 108 -4.25 -9.74 -7.51
N CYS A 109 -3.95 -9.07 -8.62
CA CYS A 109 -3.07 -7.92 -8.62
C CYS A 109 -3.67 -6.70 -9.31
N LYS A 110 -3.15 -5.52 -8.96
CA LYS A 110 -3.45 -4.23 -9.57
C LYS A 110 -2.24 -3.74 -10.34
N ILE A 111 -2.43 -3.51 -11.63
CA ILE A 111 -1.42 -2.96 -12.52
C ILE A 111 -1.72 -1.50 -12.88
N ARG A 112 -0.65 -0.72 -13.11
CA ARG A 112 -0.71 0.60 -13.74
C ARG A 112 0.10 0.58 -15.04
N ALA A 113 -0.49 1.09 -16.11
CA ALA A 113 0.09 1.16 -17.45
C ALA A 113 -0.15 2.54 -18.07
N LYS A 114 0.48 2.79 -19.21
CA LYS A 114 0.37 4.06 -19.94
C LYS A 114 -0.90 4.11 -20.78
N ASP A 115 -1.20 2.99 -21.43
CA ASP A 115 -2.33 2.79 -22.32
C ASP A 115 -2.62 1.29 -22.41
N THR A 116 -3.60 0.92 -23.24
CA THR A 116 -3.99 -0.47 -23.48
C THR A 116 -2.87 -1.32 -24.08
N THR A 117 -1.99 -0.74 -24.90
CA THR A 117 -0.87 -1.47 -25.52
C THR A 117 0.16 -1.85 -24.47
N HIS A 118 0.58 -0.89 -23.65
CA HIS A 118 1.48 -1.14 -22.53
C HIS A 118 0.87 -2.12 -21.52
N ALA A 119 -0.45 -2.03 -21.25
CA ALA A 119 -1.14 -2.98 -20.39
C ALA A 119 -1.08 -4.41 -20.92
N LYS A 120 -1.29 -4.59 -22.24
CA LYS A 120 -1.15 -5.90 -22.90
C LYS A 120 0.25 -6.48 -22.72
N GLU A 121 1.30 -5.68 -22.90
CA GLU A 121 2.69 -6.11 -22.71
C GLU A 121 2.93 -6.63 -21.28
N ILE A 122 2.46 -5.89 -20.27
CA ILE A 122 2.57 -6.29 -18.86
C ILE A 122 1.80 -7.59 -18.59
N ILE A 123 0.60 -7.75 -19.15
CA ILE A 123 -0.21 -8.96 -18.96
C ILE A 123 0.49 -10.17 -19.60
N PHE A 124 1.08 -10.01 -20.78
CA PHE A 124 1.85 -11.08 -21.43
C PHE A 124 3.10 -11.44 -20.64
N GLU A 125 3.79 -10.45 -20.06
CA GLU A 125 4.91 -10.70 -19.14
C GLU A 125 4.46 -11.51 -17.92
N ILE A 126 3.23 -11.29 -17.41
CA ILE A 126 2.65 -12.10 -16.33
C ILE A 126 2.33 -13.52 -16.82
N ASP A 127 1.73 -13.67 -18.00
CA ASP A 127 1.36 -14.97 -18.58
C ASP A 127 2.59 -15.86 -18.84
N ASP A 128 3.73 -15.27 -19.19
CA ASP A 128 4.98 -15.98 -19.46
C ASP A 128 5.70 -16.49 -18.19
N ILE A 129 5.24 -16.12 -17.00
CA ILE A 129 5.83 -16.58 -15.74
C ILE A 129 5.55 -18.07 -15.55
N ASP A 130 6.61 -18.88 -15.37
CA ASP A 130 6.46 -20.31 -15.08
C ASP A 130 5.55 -20.54 -13.86
N GLY A 131 4.49 -21.31 -14.09
CA GLY A 131 3.47 -21.62 -13.09
C GLY A 131 2.19 -20.82 -13.21
N VAL A 132 2.15 -19.79 -14.05
CA VAL A 132 0.91 -19.13 -14.46
C VAL A 132 0.24 -19.96 -15.56
N SER A 133 -1.01 -20.33 -15.34
CA SER A 133 -1.79 -21.15 -16.28
C SER A 133 -2.69 -20.31 -17.18
N ARG A 134 -3.23 -19.22 -16.63
CA ARG A 134 -4.02 -18.22 -17.35
C ARG A 134 -4.18 -16.95 -16.51
N THR A 135 -4.52 -15.86 -17.16
CA THR A 135 -4.95 -14.61 -16.52
C THR A 135 -6.39 -14.25 -16.90
N GLU A 136 -7.04 -13.47 -16.03
CA GLU A 136 -8.33 -12.85 -16.28
C GLU A 136 -8.23 -11.37 -15.91
N THR A 137 -8.45 -10.50 -16.89
CA THR A 137 -8.17 -9.07 -16.77
C THR A 137 -9.46 -8.27 -16.68
N MET A 138 -9.52 -7.34 -15.74
CA MET A 138 -10.60 -6.38 -15.57
C MET A 138 -10.05 -4.96 -15.67
N ILE A 139 -10.56 -4.17 -16.62
CA ILE A 139 -10.15 -2.79 -16.80
C ILE A 139 -10.87 -1.93 -15.75
N SER A 140 -10.13 -1.05 -15.08
CA SER A 140 -10.74 -0.05 -14.20
C SER A 140 -11.28 1.10 -15.05
N LEU A 141 -12.58 1.35 -14.98
CA LEU A 141 -13.17 2.50 -15.65
C LEU A 141 -12.90 3.79 -14.87
N GLU A 142 -12.91 3.70 -13.54
CA GLU A 142 -12.69 4.80 -12.62
C GLU A 142 -12.09 4.26 -11.32
N GLU A 143 -11.26 5.08 -10.64
CA GLU A 143 -10.83 4.83 -9.27
C GLU A 143 -11.61 5.76 -8.32
N SER A 144 -12.90 5.46 -8.09
CA SER A 144 -13.80 6.36 -7.35
C SER A 144 -13.45 6.58 -5.88
N ILE A 145 -12.61 5.71 -5.29
CA ILE A 145 -12.10 5.84 -3.92
C ILE A 145 -10.62 5.45 -3.89
N ASN A 146 -9.76 6.40 -3.52
CA ASN A 146 -8.32 6.17 -3.27
C ASN A 146 -7.86 6.96 -2.03
N ASP A 147 -8.49 6.68 -0.90
CA ASP A 147 -8.20 7.32 0.39
C ASP A 147 -7.53 6.32 1.33
N LYS A 148 -6.21 6.45 1.47
CA LYS A 148 -5.39 5.59 2.33
C LYS A 148 -5.50 5.93 3.82
N THR A 149 -6.16 7.03 4.16
CA THR A 149 -6.19 7.58 5.52
C THR A 149 -7.55 7.42 6.19
N ARG A 150 -8.62 7.18 5.43
CA ARG A 150 -10.01 7.08 5.94
C ARG A 150 -10.18 6.12 7.11
N LEU A 151 -9.69 4.89 6.97
CA LEU A 151 -9.85 3.84 7.99
C LEU A 151 -9.13 4.24 9.29
N MET A 152 -7.95 4.85 9.17
CA MET A 152 -7.16 5.29 10.32
C MET A 152 -7.93 6.31 11.15
N HIS A 153 -8.49 7.35 10.50
CA HIS A 153 -9.33 8.34 11.19
C HIS A 153 -10.56 7.72 11.86
N SER A 154 -11.11 6.62 11.31
CA SER A 154 -12.21 5.87 11.94
C SER A 154 -11.75 5.14 13.19
N ILE A 155 -10.61 4.45 13.13
CA ILE A 155 -10.05 3.71 14.26
C ILE A 155 -9.80 4.65 15.45
N PHE A 156 -9.30 5.86 15.20
CA PHE A 156 -9.00 6.82 16.27
C PHE A 156 -10.25 7.45 16.91
N ARG A 157 -11.42 7.32 16.27
CA ARG A 157 -12.71 7.76 16.86
C ARG A 157 -13.38 6.68 17.69
N GLU A 158 -12.98 5.42 17.53
CA GLU A 158 -13.56 4.26 18.23
C GLU A 158 -12.78 3.84 19.48
N ILE A 159 -11.56 4.36 19.65
CA ILE A 159 -10.71 4.18 20.84
C ILE A 159 -10.90 5.38 21.78
#